data_AF-A0AB33IAJ8-F1
#
_entry.id   AF-A0AB33IAJ8-F1
#
_cell.length_a   1.000
_cell.length_b   1.000
_cell.length_c   1.000
_cell.angle_alpha   90.00
_cell.angle_beta   90.00
_cell.angle_gamma   90.00
#
_symmetry.space_group_name_H-M   'P 1'
#
loop_
_entity.id
_entity.type
_entity.pdbx_description
1 polymer ?
#
loop_
_entity_poly.entity_id
_entity_poly.type
_entity_poly.pdbx_seq_one_letter_code
_entity_poly.pdbx_strand_id
1 'polypeptide(L)'
;MTFSSRHPQFFYTTAPQPCPYLPDRMERKVVTDLSGPNAETLHDRLSRAGFRRSHAIAYAPVCNGCNACVPIRIPVQRFTPGRTQKRVFKANSDLQGFQVPAKATAEQFVLFRQYQLARHATGDMASMNFADYRSMIEDTPIDTFMVEFRSPENHLMAVSLVDALSDGLSAVYSFYDTTDSARSLGSFAVLWLIEHARRRRLPYVYLGYWIAQSRKMAYKTNFRPAEILSRGSWRDLGEQDLA
;
A
#
# COMPACT_ATOMS: atom_id res chain seq x y z
N MET A 1 -21.90 -31.92 11.05
CA MET A 1 -20.92 -31.91 9.94
C MET A 1 -21.24 -30.72 9.06
N THR A 2 -20.51 -29.62 9.20
CA THR A 2 -20.65 -28.45 8.32
C THR A 2 -19.93 -28.78 7.02
N PHE A 3 -20.70 -29.00 5.95
CA PHE A 3 -20.15 -29.12 4.61
C PHE A 3 -19.43 -27.80 4.27
N SER A 4 -18.09 -27.83 4.26
CA SER A 4 -17.29 -26.76 3.66
C SER A 4 -17.54 -26.80 2.16
N SER A 5 -18.51 -26.03 1.69
CA SER A 5 -18.73 -25.77 0.27
C SER A 5 -17.48 -25.12 -0.33
N ARG A 6 -16.57 -25.95 -0.87
CA ARG A 6 -15.38 -25.49 -1.61
C ARG A 6 -15.86 -24.86 -2.91
N HIS A 7 -16.14 -23.56 -2.86
CA HIS A 7 -16.39 -22.79 -4.07
C HIS A 7 -15.05 -22.61 -4.81
N PRO A 8 -14.98 -22.92 -6.11
CA PRO A 8 -13.76 -22.71 -6.88
C PRO A 8 -13.41 -21.22 -6.93
N GLN A 9 -12.15 -20.89 -6.67
CA GLN A 9 -11.63 -19.53 -6.87
C GLN A 9 -11.13 -19.40 -8.31
N PHE A 10 -11.72 -18.49 -9.07
CA PHE A 10 -11.32 -18.25 -10.46
C PHE A 10 -10.25 -17.17 -10.56
N PHE A 11 -9.21 -17.45 -11.33
CA PHE A 11 -8.15 -16.50 -11.64
C PHE A 11 -8.17 -16.18 -13.14
N TYR A 12 -8.08 -14.89 -13.45
CA TYR A 12 -8.09 -14.39 -14.82
C TYR A 12 -6.81 -13.61 -15.09
N THR A 13 -6.36 -13.56 -16.34
CA THR A 13 -5.23 -12.71 -16.73
C THR A 13 -5.71 -11.51 -17.53
N THR A 14 -5.25 -10.32 -17.19
CA THR A 14 -5.57 -9.11 -17.94
C THR A 14 -4.93 -9.12 -19.33
N ALA A 15 -5.43 -8.28 -20.23
CA ALA A 15 -4.68 -7.95 -21.44
C ALA A 15 -3.36 -7.24 -21.07
N PRO A 16 -2.29 -7.38 -21.87
CA PRO A 16 -1.06 -6.61 -21.70
C PRO A 16 -1.33 -5.10 -21.85
N GLN A 17 -0.77 -4.28 -20.97
CA GLN A 17 -0.82 -2.82 -21.03
C GLN A 17 0.57 -2.22 -20.79
N PRO A 18 0.87 -0.96 -21.14
CA PRO A 18 2.16 -0.34 -20.82
C PRO A 18 2.46 -0.41 -19.31
N CYS A 19 3.70 -0.75 -18.95
CA CYS A 19 4.10 -0.86 -17.55
C CYS A 19 4.18 0.55 -16.91
N PRO A 20 3.52 0.78 -15.75
CA PRO A 20 3.54 2.09 -15.11
C PRO A 20 4.88 2.40 -14.41
N TYR A 21 5.77 1.42 -14.26
CA TYR A 21 7.02 1.56 -13.50
C TYR A 21 8.28 1.57 -14.37
N LEU A 22 8.30 0.78 -15.45
CA LEU A 22 9.46 0.60 -16.30
C LEU A 22 9.09 0.96 -17.75
N PRO A 23 9.76 1.96 -18.37
CA PRO A 23 9.50 2.29 -19.76
C PRO A 23 9.80 1.09 -20.65
N ASP A 24 9.11 1.03 -21.80
CA ASP A 24 9.29 0.00 -22.84
C ASP A 24 9.02 -1.45 -22.37
N ARG A 25 8.33 -1.60 -21.23
CA ARG A 25 7.85 -2.89 -20.72
C ARG A 25 6.33 -2.93 -20.74
N MET A 26 5.79 -4.14 -20.85
CA MET A 26 4.36 -4.39 -20.73
C MET A 26 4.06 -5.03 -19.38
N GLU A 27 3.00 -4.57 -18.73
CA GLU A 27 2.41 -5.16 -17.55
C GLU A 27 1.29 -6.15 -17.92
N ARG A 28 1.23 -7.27 -17.20
CA ARG A 28 0.07 -8.17 -17.17
C ARG A 28 -0.19 -8.57 -15.73
N LYS A 29 -1.45 -8.72 -15.35
CA LYS A 29 -1.84 -9.14 -13.99
C LYS A 29 -2.63 -10.44 -14.05
N VAL A 30 -2.44 -11.28 -13.05
CA VAL A 30 -3.45 -12.26 -12.66
C VAL A 30 -4.34 -11.58 -11.63
N VAL A 31 -5.66 -11.73 -11.79
CA VAL A 31 -6.68 -11.09 -10.96
C VAL A 31 -7.69 -12.10 -10.49
N THR A 32 -8.26 -11.85 -9.32
CA THR A 32 -9.34 -12.64 -8.76
C THR A 32 -10.24 -11.74 -7.93
N ASP A 33 -11.53 -12.06 -7.93
CA ASP A 33 -12.54 -11.31 -7.19
C ASP A 33 -12.55 -11.70 -5.71
N LEU A 34 -12.69 -10.71 -4.84
CA LEU A 34 -12.80 -10.85 -3.40
C LEU A 34 -14.27 -10.69 -2.98
N SER A 35 -15.14 -11.60 -3.42
CA SER A 35 -16.55 -11.56 -3.05
C SER A 35 -16.94 -12.64 -2.05
N GLY A 36 -18.08 -12.39 -1.40
CA GLY A 36 -18.73 -13.35 -0.53
C GLY A 36 -18.11 -13.45 0.86
N PRO A 37 -18.59 -14.40 1.68
CA PRO A 37 -18.32 -14.45 3.11
C PRO A 37 -16.86 -14.77 3.47
N ASN A 38 -16.05 -15.23 2.51
CA ASN A 38 -14.65 -15.60 2.72
C ASN A 38 -13.65 -14.57 2.19
N ALA A 39 -14.11 -13.39 1.75
CA ALA A 39 -13.27 -12.36 1.14
C ALA A 39 -12.05 -12.00 2.01
N GLU A 40 -12.25 -11.83 3.31
CA GLU A 40 -11.19 -11.54 4.30
C GLU A 40 -10.12 -12.63 4.35
N THR A 41 -10.54 -13.89 4.56
CA THR A 41 -9.61 -15.03 4.66
C THR A 41 -8.88 -15.28 3.34
N LEU A 42 -9.54 -15.04 2.21
CA LEU A 42 -8.93 -15.11 0.88
C LEU A 42 -7.91 -13.99 0.70
N HIS A 43 -8.26 -12.76 1.03
CA HIS A 43 -7.38 -11.60 0.93
C HIS A 43 -6.12 -11.77 1.77
N ASP A 44 -6.27 -12.22 3.02
CA ASP A 44 -5.18 -12.62 3.91
C ASP A 44 -4.21 -13.62 3.25
N ARG A 45 -4.76 -14.70 2.66
CA ARG A 45 -3.95 -15.72 1.99
C ARG A 45 -3.22 -15.16 0.78
N LEU A 46 -3.91 -14.36 -0.03
CA LEU A 46 -3.35 -13.77 -1.25
C LEU A 46 -2.29 -12.72 -0.92
N SER A 47 -2.50 -11.87 0.09
CA SER A 47 -1.52 -10.89 0.57
C SER A 47 -0.23 -11.56 1.04
N ARG A 48 -0.31 -12.68 1.77
CA ARG A 48 0.87 -13.49 2.13
C ARG A 48 1.55 -14.13 0.92
N ALA A 49 0.79 -14.43 -0.13
CA ALA A 49 1.30 -14.91 -1.42
C ALA A 49 1.78 -13.78 -2.35
N GLY A 50 1.78 -12.52 -1.88
CA GLY A 50 2.32 -11.38 -2.61
C GLY A 50 1.33 -10.65 -3.51
N PHE A 51 0.04 -10.95 -3.44
CA PHE A 51 -0.99 -10.18 -4.14
C PHE A 51 -1.18 -8.81 -3.46
N ARG A 52 -1.69 -7.86 -4.23
CA ARG A 52 -2.23 -6.58 -3.72
C ARG A 52 -3.72 -6.51 -4.01
N ARG A 53 -4.41 -5.55 -3.41
CA ARG A 53 -5.83 -5.29 -3.65
C ARG A 53 -6.04 -3.92 -4.27
N SER A 54 -7.05 -3.83 -5.13
CA SER A 54 -7.67 -2.59 -5.59
C SER A 54 -9.16 -2.85 -5.74
N HIS A 55 -10.00 -2.05 -5.09
CA HIS A 55 -11.45 -2.29 -5.01
C HIS A 55 -11.74 -3.73 -4.52
N ALA A 56 -12.72 -4.42 -5.08
CA ALA A 56 -13.01 -5.82 -4.78
C ALA A 56 -12.05 -6.83 -5.46
N ILE A 57 -10.92 -6.40 -6.05
CA ILE A 57 -10.04 -7.28 -6.84
C ILE A 57 -8.68 -7.45 -6.15
N ALA A 58 -8.26 -8.70 -5.96
CA ALA A 58 -6.89 -9.04 -5.66
C ALA A 58 -6.10 -9.31 -6.95
N TYR A 59 -4.86 -8.82 -7.03
CA TYR A 59 -4.03 -8.94 -8.22
C TYR A 59 -2.55 -9.16 -7.93
N ALA A 60 -1.88 -9.89 -8.82
CA ALA A 60 -0.43 -10.04 -8.85
C ALA A 60 0.13 -9.88 -10.27
N PRO A 61 1.32 -9.29 -10.46
CA PRO A 61 1.95 -9.15 -11.76
C PRO A 61 2.42 -10.53 -12.29
N VAL A 62 2.14 -10.78 -13.56
CA VAL A 62 2.52 -12.01 -14.31
C VAL A 62 3.08 -11.63 -15.68
N CYS A 63 3.90 -10.58 -15.70
CA CYS A 63 4.49 -10.01 -16.90
C CYS A 63 5.39 -11.03 -17.61
N ASN A 64 5.33 -11.09 -18.95
CA ASN A 64 6.18 -11.99 -19.72
C ASN A 64 7.66 -11.58 -19.60
N GLY A 65 8.53 -12.50 -19.17
CA GLY A 65 9.97 -12.26 -19.06
C GLY A 65 10.37 -11.16 -18.07
N CYS A 66 9.52 -10.81 -17.09
CA CYS A 66 9.81 -9.77 -16.11
C CYS A 66 9.30 -10.16 -14.72
N ASN A 67 10.17 -10.02 -13.72
CA ASN A 67 9.91 -10.30 -12.30
C ASN A 67 10.27 -9.10 -11.40
N ALA A 68 10.26 -7.88 -11.95
CA ALA A 68 10.75 -6.69 -11.26
C ALA A 68 9.85 -6.24 -10.09
N CYS A 69 8.56 -6.57 -10.11
CA CYS A 69 7.62 -6.25 -9.04
C CYS A 69 7.72 -7.27 -7.91
N VAL A 70 8.48 -6.94 -6.87
CA VAL A 70 8.75 -7.81 -5.72
C VAL A 70 7.90 -7.39 -4.52
N PRO A 71 7.01 -8.24 -3.99
CA PRO A 71 6.29 -7.94 -2.75
C PRO A 71 7.25 -7.67 -1.59
N ILE A 72 6.99 -6.62 -0.83
CA ILE A 72 7.82 -6.20 0.32
C ILE A 72 6.95 -5.91 1.54
N ARG A 73 7.44 -6.34 2.71
CA ARG A 73 6.82 -6.06 4.02
C ARG A 73 7.87 -5.75 5.07
N ILE A 74 7.44 -5.13 6.16
CA ILE A 74 8.28 -4.78 7.30
C ILE A 74 7.94 -5.72 8.47
N PRO A 75 8.90 -6.50 9.01
CA PRO A 75 8.75 -7.22 10.27
C PRO A 75 8.75 -6.24 11.45
N VAL A 76 7.56 -5.90 11.94
CA VAL A 76 7.30 -4.80 12.90
C VAL A 76 8.11 -4.95 14.19
N GLN A 77 8.25 -6.17 14.71
CA GLN A 77 8.99 -6.44 15.95
C GLN A 77 10.50 -6.20 15.80
N ARG A 78 11.05 -6.41 14.60
CA ARG A 78 12.48 -6.21 14.31
C ARG A 78 12.80 -4.79 13.84
N PHE A 79 11.78 -3.99 13.50
CA PHE A 79 11.96 -2.64 12.97
C PHE A 79 12.43 -1.64 14.02
N THR A 80 13.59 -1.04 13.79
CA THR A 80 14.12 0.07 14.60
C THR A 80 14.37 1.30 13.72
N PRO A 81 13.79 2.47 14.04
CA PRO A 81 13.97 3.67 13.22
C PRO A 81 15.44 4.12 13.18
N GLY A 82 15.97 4.34 11.97
CA GLY A 82 17.28 4.96 11.76
C GLY A 82 17.28 6.47 12.05
N ARG A 83 18.46 7.11 11.99
CA ARG A 83 18.63 8.56 12.27
C ARG A 83 17.70 9.44 11.44
N THR A 84 17.61 9.18 10.13
CA THR A 84 16.74 9.95 9.22
C THR A 84 15.27 9.76 9.55
N GLN A 85 14.83 8.54 9.88
CA GLN A 85 13.45 8.24 10.26
C GLN A 85 13.07 8.87 11.60
N LYS A 86 13.98 8.88 12.58
CA LYS A 86 13.80 9.62 13.84
C LYS A 86 13.62 11.12 13.59
N ARG A 87 14.39 11.70 12.67
CA ARG A 87 14.23 13.10 12.25
C ARG A 87 12.87 13.34 11.59
N VAL A 88 12.41 12.44 10.72
CA VAL A 88 11.07 12.52 10.10
C VAL A 88 9.97 12.47 11.15
N PHE A 89 10.05 11.57 12.14
CA PHE A 89 9.10 11.56 13.25
C PHE A 89 9.09 12.88 14.02
N LYS A 90 10.26 13.41 14.36
CA LYS A 90 10.38 14.68 15.08
C LYS A 90 9.83 15.86 14.28
N ALA A 91 10.05 15.88 12.97
CA ALA A 91 9.55 16.94 12.09
C ALA A 91 8.01 16.92 11.93
N ASN A 92 7.34 15.86 12.39
CA ASN A 92 5.89 15.69 12.30
C ASN A 92 5.25 15.39 13.65
N SER A 93 5.91 15.74 14.76
CA SER A 93 5.37 15.47 16.10
C SER A 93 4.15 16.33 16.47
N ASP A 94 3.91 17.39 15.69
CA ASP A 94 2.70 18.22 15.72
C ASP A 94 1.47 17.50 15.13
N LEU A 95 1.67 16.49 14.27
CA LEU A 95 0.56 15.81 13.61
C LEU A 95 -0.07 14.73 14.48
N GLN A 96 -1.40 14.65 14.41
CA GLN A 96 -2.18 13.59 15.02
C GLN A 96 -2.78 12.69 13.94
N GLY A 97 -2.67 11.38 14.13
CA GLY A 97 -3.23 10.37 13.22
C GLY A 97 -4.57 9.86 13.74
N PHE A 98 -5.63 10.03 12.95
CA PHE A 98 -6.99 9.61 13.27
C PHE A 98 -7.39 8.45 12.37
N GLN A 99 -7.71 7.30 12.97
CA GLN A 99 -8.34 6.21 12.24
C GLN A 99 -9.82 6.56 12.02
N VAL A 100 -10.23 6.59 10.76
CA VAL A 100 -11.60 6.89 10.33
C VAL A 100 -12.09 5.80 9.38
N PRO A 101 -13.41 5.60 9.24
CA PRO A 101 -13.96 4.68 8.23
C PRO A 101 -13.47 5.05 6.83
N ALA A 102 -13.35 4.07 5.94
CA ALA A 102 -13.05 4.29 4.52
C ALA A 102 -14.26 4.93 3.82
N LYS A 103 -14.48 6.22 4.06
CA LYS A 103 -15.53 7.04 3.48
C LYS A 103 -14.90 8.26 2.84
N ALA A 104 -15.16 8.46 1.55
CA ALA A 104 -14.58 9.54 0.79
C ALA A 104 -15.17 10.89 1.21
N THR A 105 -14.30 11.87 1.45
CA THR A 105 -14.70 13.26 1.71
C THR A 105 -14.16 14.21 0.64
N ALA A 106 -14.82 15.36 0.48
CA ALA A 106 -14.39 16.38 -0.45
C ALA A 106 -13.00 16.94 -0.10
N GLU A 107 -12.71 17.14 1.19
CA GLU A 107 -11.40 17.61 1.67
C GLU A 107 -10.27 16.64 1.28
N GLN A 108 -10.48 15.34 1.52
CA GLN A 108 -9.53 14.31 1.11
C GLN A 108 -9.32 14.31 -0.41
N PHE A 109 -10.40 14.45 -1.19
CA PHE A 109 -10.30 14.48 -2.65
C PHE A 109 -9.50 15.69 -3.17
N VAL A 110 -9.64 16.87 -2.53
CA VAL A 110 -8.81 18.03 -2.87
C VAL A 110 -7.33 17.72 -2.67
N LEU A 111 -6.97 17.16 -1.50
CA LEU A 111 -5.59 16.76 -1.22
C LEU A 111 -5.08 15.68 -2.18
N PHE A 112 -5.90 14.67 -2.47
CA PHE A 112 -5.60 13.62 -3.43
C PHE A 112 -5.30 14.21 -4.81
N ARG A 113 -6.14 15.11 -5.33
CA ARG A 113 -5.94 15.72 -6.63
C ARG A 113 -4.65 16.55 -6.68
N GLN A 114 -4.38 17.34 -5.65
CA GLN A 114 -3.13 18.11 -5.54
C GLN A 114 -1.90 17.20 -5.54
N TYR A 115 -1.93 16.13 -4.73
CA TYR A 115 -0.87 15.13 -4.68
C TYR A 115 -0.64 14.46 -6.04
N GLN A 116 -1.73 14.08 -6.72
CA GLN A 116 -1.67 13.44 -8.03
C GLN A 116 -1.06 14.35 -9.10
N LEU A 117 -1.46 15.61 -9.14
CA LEU A 117 -0.87 16.58 -10.06
C LEU A 117 0.62 16.81 -9.76
N ALA A 118 1.01 16.89 -8.49
CA ALA A 118 2.39 17.15 -8.09
C ALA A 118 3.34 15.96 -8.32
N ARG A 119 2.88 14.72 -8.09
CA ARG A 119 3.75 13.52 -8.12
C ARG A 119 3.54 12.62 -9.34
N HIS A 120 2.36 12.71 -9.95
CA HIS A 120 1.85 11.72 -10.90
C HIS A 120 1.07 12.37 -12.05
N ALA A 121 1.45 13.58 -12.49
CA ALA A 121 0.72 14.35 -13.51
C ALA A 121 0.37 13.57 -14.80
N THR A 122 1.21 12.60 -15.18
CA THR A 122 1.02 11.78 -16.39
C THR A 122 0.41 10.40 -16.11
N GLY A 123 0.02 10.09 -14.87
CA GLY A 123 -0.57 8.80 -14.51
C GLY A 123 -2.10 8.84 -14.56
N ASP A 124 -2.71 7.68 -14.79
CA ASP A 124 -4.18 7.53 -14.94
C ASP A 124 -4.97 8.10 -13.76
N MET A 125 -4.42 8.05 -12.55
CA MET A 125 -5.07 8.59 -11.36
C MET A 125 -5.14 10.13 -11.32
N ALA A 126 -4.39 10.84 -12.18
CA ALA A 126 -4.44 12.31 -12.24
C ALA A 126 -5.71 12.84 -12.92
N SER A 127 -6.38 12.02 -13.72
CA SER A 127 -7.66 12.36 -14.38
C SER A 127 -8.90 11.88 -13.62
N MET A 128 -8.73 11.22 -12.47
CA MET A 128 -9.85 10.72 -11.65
C MET A 128 -10.72 11.87 -11.14
N ASN A 129 -12.04 11.71 -11.28
CA ASN A 129 -13.03 12.58 -10.67
C ASN A 129 -13.37 12.11 -9.24
N PHE A 130 -14.27 12.82 -8.56
CA PHE A 130 -14.67 12.48 -7.18
C PHE A 130 -15.36 11.11 -7.08
N ALA A 131 -16.13 10.70 -8.09
CA ALA A 131 -16.78 9.39 -8.11
C ALA A 131 -15.75 8.25 -8.25
N ASP A 132 -14.73 8.42 -9.09
CA ASP A 132 -13.63 7.45 -9.22
C ASP A 132 -12.85 7.35 -7.90
N TYR A 133 -12.55 8.50 -7.28
CA TYR A 133 -11.91 8.54 -5.96
C TYR A 133 -12.76 7.84 -4.91
N ARG A 134 -14.06 8.12 -4.88
CA ARG A 134 -15.00 7.47 -3.94
C ARG A 134 -15.01 5.96 -4.13
N SER A 135 -15.09 5.48 -5.37
CA SER A 135 -15.04 4.05 -5.68
C SER A 135 -13.75 3.41 -5.17
N MET A 136 -12.59 4.06 -5.38
CA MET A 136 -11.30 3.58 -4.85
C MET A 136 -11.27 3.47 -3.32
N ILE A 137 -11.94 4.39 -2.61
CA ILE A 137 -11.96 4.41 -1.14
C ILE A 137 -13.00 3.45 -0.57
N GLU A 138 -14.22 3.45 -1.11
CA GLU A 138 -15.40 2.85 -0.49
C GLU A 138 -15.71 1.43 -1.01
N ASP A 139 -15.32 1.09 -2.25
CA ASP A 139 -15.68 -0.20 -2.87
C ASP A 139 -14.72 -1.31 -2.40
N THR A 140 -14.89 -1.72 -1.15
CA THR A 140 -14.05 -2.72 -0.51
C THR A 140 -14.87 -3.77 0.23
N PRO A 141 -14.63 -5.07 -0.03
CA PRO A 141 -15.22 -6.17 0.73
C PRO A 141 -14.36 -6.58 1.93
N ILE A 142 -13.28 -5.83 2.19
CA ILE A 142 -12.26 -6.09 3.21
C ILE A 142 -12.33 -5.00 4.28
N ASP A 143 -12.03 -5.33 5.54
CA ASP A 143 -11.88 -4.38 6.64
C ASP A 143 -10.82 -3.33 6.28
N THR A 144 -11.32 -2.19 5.81
CA THR A 144 -10.53 -1.10 5.27
C THR A 144 -10.85 0.16 6.04
N PHE A 145 -9.80 0.85 6.47
CA PHE A 145 -9.92 2.13 7.14
C PHE A 145 -8.96 3.13 6.55
N MET A 146 -9.17 4.40 6.89
CA MET A 146 -8.25 5.48 6.55
C MET A 146 -7.58 6.01 7.80
N VAL A 147 -6.36 6.49 7.65
CA VAL A 147 -5.68 7.27 8.67
C VAL A 147 -5.54 8.69 8.13
N GLU A 148 -6.21 9.64 8.78
CA GLU A 148 -6.05 11.07 8.51
C GLU A 148 -5.00 11.65 9.44
N PHE A 149 -3.98 12.29 8.87
CA PHE A 149 -2.96 13.01 9.63
C PHE A 149 -3.30 14.49 9.60
N ARG A 150 -3.63 15.05 10.76
CA ARG A 150 -4.07 16.45 10.90
C ARG A 150 -3.11 17.28 11.74
N SER A 151 -2.94 18.55 11.36
CA SER A 151 -2.20 19.54 12.14
C SER A 151 -2.99 19.98 13.39
N PRO A 152 -2.38 20.71 14.34
CA PRO A 152 -3.10 21.29 15.48
C PRO A 152 -4.27 22.20 15.09
N GLU A 153 -4.18 22.87 13.94
CA GLU A 153 -5.23 23.72 13.34
C GLU A 153 -6.28 22.91 12.58
N ASN A 154 -6.24 21.57 12.69
CA ASN A 154 -7.15 20.62 12.05
C ASN A 154 -7.05 20.56 10.52
N HIS A 155 -5.95 21.02 9.92
CA HIS A 155 -5.71 20.86 8.48
C HIS A 155 -5.32 19.43 8.14
N LEU A 156 -5.92 18.84 7.09
CA LEU A 156 -5.59 17.52 6.60
C LEU A 156 -4.26 17.54 5.81
N MET A 157 -3.22 16.94 6.38
CA MET A 157 -1.85 16.95 5.84
C MET A 157 -1.52 15.69 5.03
N ALA A 158 -2.03 14.54 5.46
CA ALA A 158 -1.80 13.27 4.78
C ALA A 158 -2.93 12.28 5.05
N VAL A 159 -3.07 11.32 4.16
CA VAL A 159 -4.04 10.23 4.27
C VAL A 159 -3.40 8.92 3.84
N SER A 160 -3.68 7.86 4.59
CA SER A 160 -3.36 6.48 4.21
C SER A 160 -4.63 5.62 4.18
N LEU A 161 -4.90 4.97 3.06
CA LEU A 161 -5.90 3.90 2.92
C LEU A 161 -5.23 2.57 3.28
N VAL A 162 -5.82 1.83 4.20
CA VAL A 162 -5.19 0.67 4.86
C VAL A 162 -6.16 -0.49 4.96
N ASP A 163 -5.71 -1.69 4.57
CA ASP A 163 -6.43 -2.94 4.86
C ASP A 163 -5.90 -3.53 6.16
N ALA A 164 -6.83 -3.96 7.02
CA ALA A 164 -6.51 -4.79 8.17
C ALA A 164 -6.40 -6.25 7.73
N LEU A 165 -5.23 -6.86 7.98
CA LEU A 165 -4.99 -8.28 7.76
C LEU A 165 -4.91 -8.99 9.10
N SER A 166 -5.09 -10.31 9.12
CA SER A 166 -4.89 -11.10 10.36
C SER A 166 -3.48 -11.01 10.92
N ASP A 167 -2.47 -10.77 10.07
CA ASP A 167 -1.05 -10.70 10.44
C ASP A 167 -0.41 -9.33 10.21
N GLY A 168 -1.19 -8.30 9.88
CA GLY A 168 -0.59 -7.04 9.51
C GLY A 168 -1.52 -5.92 9.08
N LEU A 169 -0.89 -4.85 8.62
CA LEU A 169 -1.56 -3.75 7.93
C LEU A 169 -1.02 -3.69 6.51
N SER A 170 -1.89 -3.57 5.52
CA SER A 170 -1.49 -3.36 4.13
C SER A 170 -1.70 -1.90 3.74
N ALA A 171 -0.62 -1.21 3.40
CA ALA A 171 -0.70 0.15 2.87
C ALA A 171 -1.19 0.10 1.41
N VAL A 172 -2.51 0.28 1.22
CA VAL A 172 -3.16 0.23 -0.08
C VAL A 172 -2.73 1.43 -0.91
N TYR A 173 -2.93 2.63 -0.36
CA TYR A 173 -2.63 3.89 -1.01
C TYR A 173 -2.33 5.00 0.02
N SER A 174 -1.57 6.01 -0.37
CA SER A 174 -1.36 7.20 0.47
C SER A 174 -1.14 8.43 -0.39
N PHE A 175 -1.70 9.55 0.05
CA PHE A 175 -1.57 10.87 -0.56
C PHE A 175 -1.40 11.92 0.53
N TYR A 176 -0.71 13.01 0.22
CA TYR A 176 -0.29 13.99 1.22
C TYR A 176 0.06 15.33 0.60
N ASP A 177 0.13 16.35 1.45
CA ASP A 177 0.59 17.68 1.07
C ASP A 177 2.06 17.61 0.63
N THR A 178 2.34 18.13 -0.56
CA THR A 178 3.68 18.09 -1.17
C THR A 178 4.44 19.42 -1.05
N THR A 179 3.82 20.44 -0.46
CA THR A 179 4.39 21.79 -0.34
C THR A 179 5.64 21.82 0.53
N ASP A 180 5.65 21.10 1.66
CA ASP A 180 6.81 20.95 2.53
C ASP A 180 7.45 19.55 2.38
N SER A 181 8.36 19.44 1.43
CA SER A 181 9.12 18.21 1.19
C SER A 181 10.02 17.80 2.37
N ALA A 182 10.41 18.73 3.25
CA ALA A 182 11.28 18.44 4.39
C ALA A 182 10.59 17.60 5.46
N ARG A 183 9.25 17.69 5.56
CA ARG A 183 8.43 16.85 6.44
C ARG A 183 8.42 15.38 6.04
N SER A 184 8.63 15.05 4.75
CA SER A 184 8.61 13.68 4.25
C SER A 184 7.35 12.90 4.67
N LEU A 185 6.17 13.49 4.46
CA LEU A 185 4.89 12.96 4.95
C LEU A 185 4.60 11.52 4.50
N GLY A 186 5.03 11.13 3.29
CA GLY A 186 4.93 9.73 2.85
C GLY A 186 5.74 8.75 3.71
N SER A 187 6.95 9.13 4.13
CA SER A 187 7.76 8.31 5.04
C SER A 187 7.17 8.31 6.45
N PHE A 188 6.68 9.47 6.91
CA PHE A 188 6.00 9.60 8.19
C PHE A 188 4.78 8.67 8.28
N ALA A 189 3.94 8.61 7.25
CA ALA A 189 2.78 7.73 7.21
C ALA A 189 3.16 6.25 7.38
N VAL A 190 4.21 5.78 6.68
CA VAL A 190 4.73 4.42 6.84
C VAL A 190 5.24 4.18 8.26
N LEU A 191 6.03 5.11 8.81
CA LEU A 191 6.54 5.00 10.18
C LEU A 191 5.41 4.93 11.22
N TRP A 192 4.37 5.73 11.02
CA TRP A 192 3.18 5.71 11.87
C TRP A 192 2.45 4.36 11.77
N LEU A 193 2.29 3.80 10.56
CA LEU A 193 1.67 2.48 10.38
C LEU A 193 2.45 1.37 11.09
N ILE A 194 3.78 1.43 11.09
CA ILE A 194 4.61 0.47 11.83
C ILE A 194 4.35 0.58 13.33
N GLU A 195 4.29 1.79 13.89
CA GLU A 195 3.99 1.99 15.31
C GLU A 195 2.54 1.59 15.65
N HIS A 196 1.60 1.86 14.76
CA HIS A 196 0.22 1.42 14.92
C HIS A 196 0.08 -0.10 14.89
N ALA A 197 0.75 -0.78 13.94
CA ALA A 197 0.83 -2.24 13.90
C ALA A 197 1.48 -2.81 15.17
N ARG A 198 2.55 -2.18 15.67
CA ARG A 198 3.22 -2.57 16.92
C ARG A 198 2.28 -2.52 18.12
N ARG A 199 1.54 -1.42 18.29
CA ARG A 199 0.53 -1.27 19.37
C ARG A 199 -0.58 -2.33 19.27
N ARG A 200 -0.96 -2.72 18.04
CA ARG A 200 -1.91 -3.80 17.77
C ARG A 200 -1.30 -5.21 17.84
N ARG A 201 0.00 -5.34 18.14
CA ARG A 201 0.75 -6.61 18.15
C ARG A 201 0.71 -7.37 16.82
N LEU A 202 0.58 -6.64 15.71
CA LEU A 202 0.60 -7.21 14.37
C LEU A 202 2.05 -7.37 13.90
N PRO A 203 2.44 -8.54 13.35
CA PRO A 203 3.84 -8.80 12.99
C PRO A 203 4.31 -8.04 11.75
N TYR A 204 3.42 -7.66 10.82
CA TYR A 204 3.82 -7.11 9.53
C TYR A 204 3.14 -5.80 9.14
N VAL A 205 3.87 -4.97 8.38
CA VAL A 205 3.29 -3.91 7.54
C VAL A 205 3.65 -4.21 6.09
N TYR A 206 2.67 -4.46 5.24
CA TYR A 206 2.84 -4.73 3.82
C TYR A 206 2.88 -3.40 3.05
N LEU A 207 3.92 -3.20 2.23
CA LEU A 207 4.10 -1.97 1.44
C LEU A 207 3.81 -2.20 -0.06
N GLY A 208 3.23 -3.33 -0.43
CA GLY A 208 2.96 -3.71 -1.81
C GLY A 208 4.23 -4.11 -2.56
N TYR A 209 4.39 -3.65 -3.81
CA TYR A 209 5.53 -4.03 -4.66
C TYR A 209 6.68 -3.01 -4.57
N TRP A 210 7.89 -3.50 -4.39
CA TRP A 210 9.12 -2.79 -4.64
C TRP A 210 9.66 -3.17 -6.03
N ILE A 211 10.17 -2.18 -6.75
CA ILE A 211 10.78 -2.33 -8.07
C ILE A 211 12.16 -1.68 -7.98
N ALA A 212 13.23 -2.48 -8.05
CA ALA A 212 14.61 -2.02 -7.87
C ALA A 212 14.97 -0.90 -8.85
N GLN A 213 14.53 -1.03 -10.11
CA GLN A 213 14.83 -0.10 -11.19
C GLN A 213 13.92 1.17 -11.17
N SER A 214 13.00 1.30 -10.20
CA SER A 214 12.07 2.42 -10.14
C SER A 214 12.42 3.38 -9.00
N ARG A 215 12.83 4.60 -9.36
CA ARG A 215 13.09 5.69 -8.37
C ARG A 215 11.87 5.97 -7.49
N LYS A 216 10.65 5.84 -8.03
CA LYS A 216 9.39 6.03 -7.28
C LYS A 216 9.23 5.01 -6.15
N MET A 217 9.81 3.82 -6.29
CA MET A 217 9.68 2.71 -5.33
C MET A 217 10.92 2.53 -4.44
N ALA A 218 12.02 3.25 -4.72
CA ALA A 218 13.26 3.15 -3.97
C ALA A 218 13.10 3.44 -2.47
N TYR A 219 12.11 4.23 -2.07
CA TYR A 219 11.91 4.59 -0.65
C TYR A 219 11.60 3.39 0.25
N LYS A 220 11.00 2.30 -0.28
CA LYS A 220 10.56 1.15 0.54
C LYS A 220 11.73 0.39 1.15
N THR A 221 12.90 0.39 0.50
CA THR A 221 14.10 -0.28 0.99
C THR A 221 14.79 0.48 2.12
N ASN A 222 14.38 1.71 2.42
CA ASN A 222 14.87 2.49 3.55
C ASN A 222 14.28 2.02 4.90
N PHE A 223 13.23 1.19 4.87
CA PHE A 223 12.60 0.66 6.07
C PHE A 223 13.19 -0.70 6.44
N ARG A 224 14.38 -0.70 7.04
CA ARG A 224 15.10 -1.92 7.41
C ARG A 224 14.92 -2.32 8.89
N PRO A 225 14.93 -3.63 9.21
CA PRO A 225 14.87 -4.75 8.27
C PRO A 225 13.55 -4.78 7.49
N ALA A 226 13.62 -5.27 6.26
CA ALA A 226 12.48 -5.53 5.38
C ALA A 226 12.57 -6.97 4.88
N GLU A 227 11.42 -7.57 4.60
CA GLU A 227 11.32 -8.88 3.98
C GLU A 227 10.75 -8.74 2.57
N ILE A 228 11.27 -9.52 1.63
CA ILE A 228 10.76 -9.63 0.27
C ILE A 228 10.29 -11.05 -0.03
N LEU A 229 9.25 -11.18 -0.87
CA LEU A 229 8.80 -12.47 -1.34
C LEU A 229 9.64 -12.89 -2.56
N SER A 230 10.41 -13.97 -2.40
CA SER A 230 11.28 -14.51 -3.45
C SER A 230 11.10 -16.03 -3.53
N ARG A 231 10.84 -16.55 -4.73
CA ARG A 231 10.64 -18.00 -4.96
C ARG A 231 9.60 -18.63 -4.01
N GLY A 232 8.53 -17.90 -3.72
CA GLY A 232 7.43 -18.36 -2.86
C GLY A 232 7.69 -18.29 -1.35
N SER A 233 8.85 -17.79 -0.92
CA SER A 233 9.19 -17.64 0.51
C SER A 233 9.57 -16.20 0.85
N TRP A 234 9.13 -15.74 2.01
CA TRP A 234 9.56 -14.47 2.57
C TRP A 234 10.97 -14.63 3.14
N ARG A 235 11.87 -13.71 2.78
CA ARG A 235 13.23 -13.64 3.33
C ARG A 235 13.65 -12.20 3.53
N ASP A 236 14.66 -11.98 4.36
CA ASP A 236 15.23 -10.65 4.55
C ASP A 236 15.79 -10.09 3.23
N LEU A 237 15.56 -8.79 3.04
CA LEU A 237 16.10 -8.01 1.93
C LEU A 237 17.61 -7.80 2.15
N GLY A 238 18.43 -8.47 1.34
CA GLY A 238 19.89 -8.40 1.41
C GLY A 238 20.46 -7.19 0.68
N GLU A 239 21.79 -7.04 0.73
CA GLU A 239 22.51 -6.06 -0.09
C GLU A 239 22.55 -6.50 -1.56
N GLN A 240 22.62 -7.81 -1.83
CA GLN A 240 22.61 -8.33 -3.20
C GLN A 240 21.32 -8.04 -3.98
N ASP A 241 20.23 -7.71 -3.27
CA ASP A 241 18.96 -7.34 -3.90
C ASP A 241 18.95 -5.87 -4.33
N LEU A 242 19.77 -5.02 -3.69
CA LEU A 242 19.82 -3.58 -3.97
C LEU A 242 20.74 -3.19 -5.14
N ALA A 243 21.63 -4.11 -5.54
CA ALA A 243 22.57 -3.93 -6.64
C ALA A 243 21.90 -4.10 -8.00
#